data_AF-A0A1C3VSB2-F1
#
_entry.id   AF-A0A1C3VSB2-F1
#
_cell.length_a   1.000
_cell.length_b   1.000
_cell.length_c   1.000
_cell.angle_alpha   90.00
_cell.angle_beta   90.00
_cell.angle_gamma   90.00
#
_symmetry.space_group_name_H-M   'P 1'
#
loop_
_entity.id
_entity.type
_entity.pdbx_description
1 polymer ?
#
loop_
_entity_poly.entity_id
_entity_poly.type
_entity_poly.pdbx_seq_one_letter_code
_entity_poly.pdbx_strand_id
1 'polypeptide(L)'
;MTFTIELTQVISKEVKYLKAECGVRYWEDGEVNGVEDTDGELIPLRVGSNWCPIIDLATGVIEDWPEGTTADVHYKVCDEGRYFLLDPEKNVVREIGGYVPKIMSPGGSGYGDYVIMTIGPDGKIVNWSVDLEGFEEDAE
;
A
#
# COMPACT_ATOMS: atom_id res chain seq x y z
N MET A 1 37.86 23.67 22.31
CA MET A 1 37.43 22.41 22.95
C MET A 1 35.93 22.32 22.74
N THR A 2 35.47 21.24 22.12
CA THR A 2 34.06 21.09 21.75
C THR A 2 33.51 19.92 22.55
N PHE A 3 32.33 20.11 23.15
CA PHE A 3 31.64 19.09 23.92
C PHE A 3 30.31 18.81 23.22
N THR A 4 29.97 17.53 23.10
CA THR A 4 28.72 17.05 22.49
C THR A 4 28.06 16.06 23.44
N ILE A 5 26.72 16.01 23.38
CA ILE A 5 25.90 15.01 24.06
C ILE A 5 24.93 14.41 23.04
N GLU A 6 24.51 13.17 23.26
CA GLU A 6 23.47 12.52 22.47
C GLU A 6 22.11 12.68 23.16
N LEU A 7 21.08 12.95 22.37
CA LEU A 7 19.71 13.13 22.84
C LEU A 7 18.78 12.28 21.97
N THR A 8 17.90 11.51 22.60
CA THR A 8 16.76 10.89 21.92
C THR A 8 15.64 11.91 21.79
N GLN A 9 15.06 12.05 20.60
CA GLN A 9 13.90 12.90 20.34
C GLN A 9 12.76 12.09 19.75
N VAL A 10 11.54 12.33 20.26
CA VAL A 10 10.31 11.90 19.60
C VAL A 10 9.88 13.04 18.68
N ILE A 11 9.72 12.75 17.40
CA ILE A 11 9.27 13.71 16.40
C ILE A 11 7.91 13.27 15.84
N SER A 12 7.02 14.23 15.63
CA SER A 12 5.79 14.01 14.88
C SER A 12 5.98 14.57 13.48
N LYS A 13 5.63 13.77 12.46
CA LYS A 13 5.67 14.16 11.06
C LYS A 13 4.30 13.94 10.44
N GLU A 14 3.92 14.84 9.54
CA GLU A 14 2.74 14.66 8.71
C GLU A 14 2.99 13.52 7.70
N VAL A 15 1.97 12.69 7.50
CA VAL A 15 1.92 11.68 6.45
C VAL A 15 0.63 11.86 5.67
N LYS A 16 0.71 11.73 4.35
CA LYS A 16 -0.40 11.95 3.43
C LYS A 16 -0.68 10.75 2.54
N TYR A 17 0.36 10.00 2.17
CA TYR A 17 0.22 8.89 1.24
C TYR A 17 0.78 7.60 1.79
N LEU A 18 0.18 6.48 1.36
CA LEU A 18 0.76 5.14 1.46
C LEU A 18 1.19 4.69 0.06
N LYS A 19 2.48 4.46 -0.15
CA LYS A 19 2.96 3.74 -1.34
C LYS A 19 3.15 2.27 -0.97
N ALA A 20 2.69 1.38 -1.83
CA ALA A 20 2.99 -0.04 -1.73
C ALA A 20 3.89 -0.48 -2.90
N GLU A 21 4.68 -1.51 -2.66
CA GLU A 21 5.36 -2.32 -3.67
C GLU A 21 5.09 -3.77 -3.29
N CYS A 22 4.09 -4.39 -3.90
CA CYS A 22 3.65 -5.73 -3.56
C CYS A 22 4.13 -6.71 -4.63
N GLY A 23 5.07 -7.61 -4.31
CA GLY A 23 5.42 -8.73 -5.18
C GLY A 23 4.27 -9.72 -5.27
N VAL A 24 3.46 -9.63 -6.34
CA VAL A 24 2.25 -10.45 -6.49
C VAL A 24 2.62 -11.81 -7.03
N ARG A 25 2.17 -12.86 -6.32
CA ARG A 25 2.45 -14.24 -6.68
C ARG A 25 1.43 -14.85 -7.65
N TYR A 26 0.16 -14.48 -7.49
CA TYR A 26 -0.97 -15.00 -8.26
C TYR A 26 -1.77 -13.79 -8.76
N TRP A 27 -1.60 -13.44 -10.02
CA TRP A 27 -2.31 -12.31 -10.63
C TRP A 27 -3.75 -12.70 -10.97
N GLU A 28 -3.97 -13.97 -11.28
CA GLU A 28 -5.26 -14.60 -11.53
C GLU A 28 -6.25 -14.51 -10.36
N ASP A 29 -5.76 -14.20 -9.15
CA ASP A 29 -6.59 -13.89 -7.98
C ASP A 29 -7.14 -12.44 -8.00
N GLY A 30 -6.97 -11.72 -9.11
CA GLY A 30 -7.51 -10.39 -9.35
C GLY A 30 -8.40 -10.31 -10.59
N GLU A 31 -9.31 -9.36 -10.59
CA GLU A 31 -10.19 -9.03 -11.71
C GLU A 31 -10.10 -7.53 -12.03
N VAL A 32 -10.07 -7.18 -13.31
CA VAL A 32 -10.11 -5.80 -13.81
C VAL A 32 -11.26 -5.68 -14.81
N ASN A 33 -12.18 -4.75 -14.56
CA ASN A 33 -13.36 -4.50 -15.39
C ASN A 33 -14.21 -5.77 -15.70
N GLY A 34 -14.36 -6.69 -14.75
CA GLY A 34 -15.12 -7.93 -15.01
C GLY A 34 -14.29 -9.07 -15.60
N VAL A 35 -12.97 -8.88 -15.80
CA VAL A 35 -12.09 -9.84 -16.48
C VAL A 35 -10.96 -10.25 -15.55
N GLU A 36 -10.79 -11.55 -15.35
CA GLU A 36 -9.67 -12.13 -14.60
C GLU A 36 -8.33 -11.66 -15.17
N ASP A 37 -7.42 -11.22 -14.30
CA ASP A 37 -6.10 -10.71 -14.70
C ASP A 37 -5.03 -11.81 -14.63
N THR A 38 -5.23 -12.87 -15.42
CA THR A 38 -4.44 -14.10 -15.38
C THR A 38 -2.92 -13.87 -15.37
N ASP A 39 -2.43 -12.88 -16.12
CA ASP A 39 -1.00 -12.60 -16.28
C ASP A 39 -0.55 -11.28 -15.61
N GLY A 40 -1.46 -10.57 -14.94
CA GLY A 40 -1.20 -9.25 -14.34
C GLY A 40 -1.06 -8.12 -15.37
N GLU A 41 -1.55 -8.31 -16.59
CA GLU A 41 -1.40 -7.34 -17.69
C GLU A 41 -2.53 -6.30 -17.72
N LEU A 42 -3.64 -6.57 -17.04
CA LEU A 42 -4.80 -5.69 -16.99
C LEU A 42 -4.71 -4.68 -15.84
N ILE A 43 -4.17 -5.07 -14.68
CA ILE A 43 -4.14 -4.23 -13.49
C ILE A 43 -3.24 -3.00 -13.73
N PRO A 44 -3.77 -1.78 -13.51
CA PRO A 44 -2.95 -0.58 -13.57
C PRO A 44 -1.85 -0.57 -12.52
N LEU A 45 -0.81 0.25 -12.74
CA LEU A 45 0.26 0.52 -11.77
C LEU A 45 1.14 -0.70 -11.45
N ARG A 46 1.14 -1.72 -12.31
CA ARG A 46 2.14 -2.78 -12.29
C ARG A 46 3.51 -2.24 -12.74
N VAL A 47 4.54 -2.56 -11.98
CA VAL A 47 5.94 -2.28 -12.30
C VAL A 47 6.74 -3.56 -12.13
N GLY A 48 7.08 -4.22 -13.24
CA GLY A 48 7.76 -5.52 -13.21
C GLY A 48 6.88 -6.60 -12.58
N SER A 49 7.36 -7.23 -11.52
CA SER A 49 6.60 -8.24 -10.74
C SER A 49 5.73 -7.62 -9.64
N ASN A 50 5.77 -6.29 -9.47
CA ASN A 50 5.14 -5.65 -8.33
C ASN A 50 3.90 -4.86 -8.75
N TRP A 51 2.88 -4.87 -7.89
CA TRP A 51 1.80 -3.88 -7.95
C TRP A 51 2.17 -2.71 -7.05
N CYS A 52 2.19 -1.49 -7.61
CA CYS A 52 2.80 -0.31 -6.98
C CYS A 52 1.85 0.89 -6.81
N PRO A 53 0.69 0.74 -6.13
CA PRO A 53 -0.24 1.85 -5.92
C PRO A 53 0.31 2.89 -4.94
N ILE A 54 -0.06 4.15 -5.17
CA ILE A 54 0.09 5.25 -4.19
C ILE A 54 -1.32 5.68 -3.78
N ILE A 55 -1.64 5.55 -2.51
CA ILE A 55 -2.98 5.79 -1.96
C ILE A 55 -2.95 7.06 -1.12
N ASP A 56 -3.86 8.00 -1.39
CA ASP A 56 -4.12 9.12 -0.49
C ASP A 56 -4.80 8.61 0.77
N LEU A 57 -4.14 8.80 1.93
CA LEU A 57 -4.59 8.24 3.20
C LEU A 57 -5.97 8.79 3.60
N ALA A 58 -6.24 10.07 3.34
CA ALA A 58 -7.47 10.72 3.77
C ALA A 58 -8.69 10.24 2.97
N THR A 59 -8.49 9.95 1.69
CA THR A 59 -9.60 9.68 0.75
C THR A 59 -9.71 8.20 0.35
N GLY A 60 -8.63 7.43 0.46
CA GLY A 60 -8.56 6.07 -0.06
C GLY A 60 -8.50 6.00 -1.59
N VAL A 61 -8.18 7.11 -2.26
CA VAL A 61 -8.08 7.16 -3.72
C VAL A 61 -6.65 6.81 -4.13
N ILE A 62 -6.53 5.91 -5.09
CA ILE A 62 -5.25 5.56 -5.72
C ILE A 62 -4.90 6.64 -6.75
N GLU A 63 -3.71 7.21 -6.63
CA GLU A 63 -3.18 8.16 -7.60
C GLU A 63 -2.89 7.48 -8.95
N ASP A 64 -3.09 8.23 -10.03
CA ASP A 64 -2.92 7.78 -11.42
C ASP A 64 -3.77 6.54 -11.78
N TRP A 65 -4.83 6.27 -11.02
CA TRP A 65 -5.81 5.24 -11.37
C TRP A 65 -6.57 5.65 -12.64
N PRO A 66 -6.63 4.79 -13.69
CA PRO A 66 -7.32 5.14 -14.93
C PRO A 66 -8.83 5.27 -14.72
N GLU A 67 -9.37 6.44 -15.09
CA GLU A 67 -10.81 6.73 -14.96
C GLU A 67 -11.67 5.66 -15.65
N GLY A 68 -12.71 5.19 -14.95
CA GLY A 68 -13.62 4.16 -15.43
C GLY A 68 -13.15 2.73 -15.18
N THR A 69 -11.95 2.52 -14.65
CA THR A 69 -11.42 1.18 -14.36
C THR A 69 -11.88 0.69 -12.99
N THR A 70 -12.48 -0.50 -12.92
CA THR A 70 -12.77 -1.19 -11.66
C THR A 70 -11.82 -2.35 -11.46
N ALA A 71 -11.50 -2.68 -10.21
CA ALA A 71 -10.74 -3.88 -9.90
C ALA A 71 -11.14 -4.51 -8.56
N ASP A 72 -11.10 -5.83 -8.51
CA ASP A 72 -11.15 -6.62 -7.28
C ASP A 72 -9.84 -7.36 -7.17
N VAL A 73 -9.06 -7.10 -6.11
CA VAL A 73 -7.73 -7.68 -5.91
C VAL A 73 -7.74 -8.59 -4.69
N HIS A 74 -7.14 -9.77 -4.82
CA HIS A 74 -6.87 -10.71 -3.73
C HIS A 74 -5.44 -11.26 -3.82
N TYR A 75 -4.46 -10.36 -3.93
CA TYR A 75 -3.09 -10.73 -4.23
C TYR A 75 -2.35 -11.31 -3.02
N LYS A 76 -1.79 -12.51 -3.19
CA LYS A 76 -0.80 -13.06 -2.25
C LYS A 76 0.55 -12.37 -2.41
N VAL A 77 1.08 -11.86 -1.31
CA VAL A 77 2.40 -11.25 -1.15
C VAL A 77 3.17 -12.09 -0.12
N CYS A 78 4.16 -12.86 -0.57
CA CYS A 78 4.94 -13.76 0.30
C CYS A 78 6.15 -13.05 0.91
N ASP A 79 5.96 -12.31 1.99
CA ASP A 79 7.03 -11.63 2.76
C ASP A 79 7.93 -10.68 1.95
N GLU A 80 7.48 -10.27 0.76
CA GLU A 80 8.18 -9.39 -0.18
C GLU A 80 7.46 -8.05 -0.40
N GLY A 81 6.56 -7.67 0.53
CA GLY A 81 5.92 -6.37 0.50
C GLY A 81 6.85 -5.26 1.00
N ARG A 82 6.80 -4.08 0.38
CA ARG A 82 7.38 -2.84 0.92
C ARG A 82 6.33 -1.75 0.96
N TYR A 83 6.24 -1.06 2.08
CA TYR A 83 5.19 -0.08 2.33
C TYR A 83 5.79 1.18 2.92
N PHE A 84 5.42 2.33 2.34
CA PHE A 84 6.03 3.62 2.67
C PHE A 84 4.95 4.61 3.05
N LEU A 85 5.06 5.20 4.23
CA LEU A 85 4.33 6.42 4.56
C LEU A 85 5.11 7.61 3.99
N LEU A 86 4.43 8.41 3.19
CA LEU A 86 5.01 9.58 2.53
C LEU A 86 4.39 10.86 3.07
N ASP A 87 5.19 11.93 3.13
CA ASP A 87 4.71 13.30 3.38
C ASP A 87 4.01 13.89 2.13
N PRO A 88 3.42 15.10 2.22
CA PRO A 88 2.79 15.75 1.07
C PRO A 88 3.72 15.96 -0.15
N GLU A 89 5.01 16.12 0.08
CA GLU A 89 6.06 16.27 -0.94
C GLU A 89 6.58 14.93 -1.49
N LYS A 90 5.99 13.80 -1.07
CA LYS A 90 6.35 12.42 -1.46
C LYS A 90 7.71 11.96 -0.92
N ASN A 91 8.26 12.60 0.12
CA ASN A 91 9.42 12.06 0.82
C ASN A 91 8.98 10.93 1.76
N VAL A 92 9.85 9.93 1.91
CA VAL A 92 9.61 8.81 2.83
C VAL A 92 9.73 9.28 4.28
N VAL A 93 8.66 9.08 5.05
CA VAL A 93 8.60 9.32 6.49
C VAL A 93 8.88 8.04 7.27
N ARG A 94 8.30 6.91 6.83
CA ARG A 94 8.49 5.58 7.41
C ARG A 94 8.44 4.53 6.30
N GLU A 95 9.24 3.47 6.44
CA GLU A 95 9.21 2.29 5.58
C GLU A 95 9.09 1.05 6.46
N ILE A 96 8.25 0.11 6.04
CA ILE A 96 8.21 -1.25 6.58
C ILE A 96 8.33 -2.25 5.41
N GLY A 97 8.86 -3.43 5.70
CA GLY A 97 8.97 -4.52 4.73
C GLY A 97 8.46 -5.84 5.31
N GLY A 98 8.14 -6.79 4.44
CA GLY A 98 7.66 -8.12 4.83
C GLY A 98 6.14 -8.24 4.70
N TYR A 99 5.48 -8.48 5.83
CA TYR A 99 4.03 -8.73 5.89
C TYR A 99 3.20 -7.57 5.36
N VAL A 100 2.06 -7.91 4.76
CA VAL A 100 1.04 -6.97 4.30
C VAL A 100 0.41 -6.28 5.52
N PRO A 101 0.52 -4.94 5.65
CA PRO A 101 -0.12 -4.21 6.73
C PRO A 101 -1.63 -4.25 6.57
N LYS A 102 -2.36 -4.27 7.68
CA LYS A 102 -3.82 -4.39 7.71
C LYS A 102 -4.56 -3.36 6.86
N ILE A 103 -4.04 -2.13 6.76
CA ILE A 103 -4.58 -1.07 5.91
C ILE A 103 -4.67 -1.45 4.42
N MET A 104 -3.87 -2.43 3.96
CA MET A 104 -3.91 -2.94 2.59
C MET A 104 -4.96 -4.05 2.37
N SER A 105 -5.79 -4.36 3.37
CA SER A 105 -6.84 -5.38 3.28
C SER A 105 -8.23 -4.89 3.73
N PRO A 106 -8.76 -3.75 3.26
CA PRO A 106 -10.11 -3.30 3.63
C PRO A 106 -11.23 -4.28 3.23
N GLY A 107 -10.98 -5.20 2.28
CA GLY A 107 -11.92 -6.24 1.87
C GLY A 107 -11.91 -7.52 2.72
N GLY A 108 -11.00 -7.66 3.70
CA GLY A 108 -10.87 -8.88 4.50
C GLY A 108 -9.85 -8.77 5.63
N SER A 109 -9.41 -9.89 6.18
CA SER A 109 -8.39 -9.88 7.24
C SER A 109 -6.96 -9.78 6.72
N GLY A 110 -6.70 -10.23 5.48
CA GLY A 110 -5.36 -10.28 4.86
C GLY A 110 -4.39 -11.27 5.52
N TYR A 111 -4.48 -11.48 6.84
CA TYR A 111 -3.63 -12.34 7.66
C TYR A 111 -2.12 -12.11 7.49
N GLY A 112 -1.72 -10.90 7.08
CA GLY A 112 -0.33 -10.52 6.79
C GLY A 112 0.18 -10.99 5.42
N ASP A 113 -0.57 -11.79 4.69
CA ASP A 113 -0.12 -12.42 3.44
C ASP A 113 -0.81 -11.87 2.19
N TYR A 114 -1.99 -11.26 2.35
CA TYR A 114 -2.84 -10.89 1.22
C TYR A 114 -3.16 -9.40 1.22
N VAL A 115 -3.19 -8.83 0.02
CA VAL A 115 -3.80 -7.53 -0.28
C VAL A 115 -5.22 -7.82 -0.79
N ILE A 116 -6.24 -7.27 -0.11
CA ILE A 116 -7.64 -7.54 -0.41
C ILE A 116 -8.41 -6.22 -0.54
N MET A 117 -8.71 -5.80 -1.77
CA MET A 117 -9.39 -4.53 -2.04
C MET A 117 -10.41 -4.64 -3.18
N THR A 118 -11.47 -3.87 -3.08
CA THR A 118 -12.34 -3.51 -4.22
C THR A 118 -12.09 -2.04 -4.55
N ILE A 119 -11.82 -1.74 -5.81
CA ILE A 119 -11.46 -0.40 -6.31
C ILE A 119 -12.50 0.05 -7.32
N GLY A 120 -13.10 1.20 -7.06
CA GLY A 120 -14.13 1.80 -7.91
C GLY A 120 -13.57 2.47 -9.18
N PRO A 121 -14.46 2.88 -10.10
CA PRO A 121 -14.09 3.54 -11.37
C PRO A 121 -13.41 4.91 -11.18
N ASP A 122 -13.51 5.49 -9.98
CA ASP A 122 -12.87 6.72 -9.55
C ASP A 122 -11.53 6.47 -8.82
N GLY A 123 -11.06 5.23 -8.77
CA GLY A 123 -9.85 4.82 -8.04
C GLY A 123 -10.03 4.76 -6.53
N LYS A 124 -11.25 4.94 -6.02
CA LYS A 124 -11.53 4.88 -4.58
C LYS A 124 -11.62 3.43 -4.10
N ILE A 125 -10.89 3.13 -3.03
CA ILE A 125 -10.95 1.84 -2.38
C ILE A 125 -12.20 1.76 -1.48
N VAL A 126 -12.99 0.71 -1.69
CA VAL A 126 -14.19 0.43 -0.89
C VAL A 126 -13.78 0.08 0.55
N ASN A 127 -14.51 0.61 1.53
CA ASN A 127 -14.25 0.43 2.96
C ASN A 127 -12.85 0.89 3.42
N TRP A 128 -12.22 1.81 2.70
CA TRP A 128 -10.97 2.41 3.13
C TRP A 128 -11.09 3.02 4.52
N SER A 129 -10.18 2.64 5.41
CA SER A 129 -10.04 3.18 6.75
C SER A 129 -8.57 3.22 7.11
N VAL A 130 -8.09 4.36 7.60
CA VAL A 130 -6.70 4.52 7.99
C VAL A 130 -6.44 3.76 9.30
N ASP A 131 -5.45 2.88 9.25
CA ASP A 131 -4.90 2.15 10.39
C ASP A 131 -3.38 2.08 10.20
N LEU A 132 -2.63 2.79 11.06
CA LEU A 132 -1.18 2.94 10.94
C LEU A 132 -0.42 2.12 12.00
N GLU A 133 -1.11 1.29 12.81
CA GLU A 133 -0.48 0.52 13.90
C GLU A 133 0.72 -0.30 13.40
N GLY A 134 0.63 -0.89 12.21
CA GLY A 134 1.73 -1.67 11.60
C GLY A 134 2.98 -0.85 11.22
N PHE A 135 2.93 0.47 11.29
CA PHE A 135 4.08 1.37 11.05
C PHE A 135 4.69 1.92 12.33
N GLU A 136 4.05 1.68 13.49
CA GLU A 136 4.46 2.23 14.79
C GLU A 136 5.51 1.37 15.50
N GLU A 137 5.71 0.10 15.11
CA GLU A 137 6.72 -0.76 15.73
C GLU A 137 8.13 -0.27 15.39
N ASP A 138 8.87 0.11 16.43
CA ASP A 138 10.29 0.46 16.36
C ASP A 138 11.05 -0.67 15.65
N ALA A 139 11.82 -0.32 14.61
CA ALA A 139 12.86 -1.18 14.12
C ALA A 139 13.82 -1.44 15.29
N GLU A 140 13.76 -2.65 15.86
CA GLU A 140 14.72 -3.13 16.87
C GLU A 140 16.17 -2.94 16.40
#